data_AF-A0A358IW27-F1
#
_entry.id   AF-A0A358IW27-F1
#
_cell.length_a   1.000
_cell.length_b   1.000
_cell.length_c   1.000
_cell.angle_alpha   90.00
_cell.angle_beta   90.00
_cell.angle_gamma   90.00
#
_symmetry.space_group_name_H-M   'P 1'
#
loop_
_entity.id
_entity.type
_entity.pdbx_description
1 polymer ?
#
loop_
_entity_poly.entity_id
_entity_poly.type
_entity_poly.pdbx_seq_one_letter_code
_entity_poly.pdbx_strand_id
1 'polypeptide(L)'
;MNPFPSIRDRVRTESTVAVLREPAFILLSRIQDLNPSDQVRALFLTACVIAEAVALDPHEEIERAKRIMRPAEAPYTAHIQAIRDYAENELRRV
;
A
#
# COMPACT_ATOMS: atom_id res chain seq x y z
N MET A 1 -5.52 -28.14 5.08
CA MET A 1 -4.42 -27.95 4.10
C MET A 1 -4.56 -26.53 3.58
N ASN A 2 -3.53 -25.67 3.72
CA ASN A 2 -3.61 -24.28 3.27
C ASN A 2 -3.48 -24.24 1.74
N PRO A 3 -4.46 -23.70 0.98
CA PRO A 3 -4.43 -23.73 -0.49
C PRO A 3 -3.31 -22.86 -1.10
N PHE A 4 -2.66 -22.00 -0.29
CA PHE A 4 -1.58 -21.11 -0.73
C PHE A 4 -0.28 -21.44 0.02
N PRO A 5 0.61 -22.24 -0.58
CA PRO A 5 1.81 -22.74 0.08
C PRO A 5 2.86 -21.64 0.31
N SER A 6 2.89 -20.57 -0.50
CA SER A 6 3.83 -19.45 -0.35
C SER A 6 3.17 -18.10 0.01
N ILE A 7 3.93 -17.17 0.60
CA ILE A 7 3.49 -15.79 0.85
C ILE A 7 3.14 -15.08 -0.47
N ARG A 8 3.93 -15.34 -1.52
CA ARG A 8 3.66 -14.87 -2.89
C ARG A 8 2.26 -15.24 -3.37
N ASP A 9 1.86 -16.49 -3.14
CA ASP A 9 0.55 -16.98 -3.58
C ASP A 9 -0.58 -16.28 -2.82
N ARG A 10 -0.42 -16.08 -1.50
CA ARG A 10 -1.41 -15.40 -0.65
C ARG A 10 -1.61 -13.94 -1.03
N VAL A 11 -0.52 -13.21 -1.27
CA VAL A 11 -0.55 -11.80 -1.71
C VAL A 11 -1.35 -11.65 -3.02
N ARG A 12 -1.31 -12.66 -3.90
CA ARG A 12 -2.01 -12.63 -5.19
C ARG A 12 -3.49 -12.96 -5.10
N THR A 13 -3.95 -13.60 -4.02
CA THR A 13 -5.34 -14.09 -3.86
C THR A 13 -6.19 -13.28 -2.88
N GLU A 14 -5.59 -12.64 -1.88
CA GLU A 14 -6.29 -11.82 -0.90
C GLU A 14 -6.41 -10.37 -1.41
N SER A 15 -7.51 -10.03 -2.07
CA SER A 15 -7.67 -8.71 -2.70
C SER A 15 -8.96 -8.00 -2.26
N THR A 16 -9.04 -7.62 -0.99
CA THR A 16 -10.04 -6.63 -0.52
C THR A 16 -9.35 -5.45 0.13
N VAL A 17 -9.57 -4.24 -0.41
CA VAL A 17 -9.02 -2.97 0.13
C VAL A 17 -9.30 -2.80 1.63
N ALA A 18 -10.45 -3.29 2.09
CA ALA A 18 -10.90 -3.18 3.47
C ALA A 18 -9.92 -3.79 4.50
N VAL A 19 -9.29 -4.93 4.19
CA VAL A 19 -8.39 -5.62 5.15
C VAL A 19 -7.01 -4.97 5.20
N LEU A 20 -6.64 -4.21 4.17
CA LEU A 20 -5.35 -3.54 4.07
C LEU A 20 -5.31 -2.15 4.73
N ARG A 21 -6.47 -1.63 5.16
CA ARG A 21 -6.61 -0.28 5.76
C ARG A 21 -5.77 -0.12 7.03
N GLU A 22 -6.03 -0.95 8.03
CA GLU A 22 -5.38 -0.83 9.34
C GLU A 22 -3.86 -1.03 9.21
N PRO A 23 -3.37 -2.04 8.47
CA PRO A 23 -1.93 -2.16 8.18
C PRO A 23 -1.34 -0.92 7.49
N ALA A 24 -2.01 -0.37 6.47
CA ALA A 24 -1.53 0.80 5.75
C ALA A 24 -1.45 2.05 6.65
N PHE A 25 -2.46 2.26 7.52
CA PHE A 25 -2.45 3.37 8.47
C PHE A 25 -1.35 3.21 9.52
N ILE A 26 -1.12 2.00 10.02
CA ILE A 26 -0.02 1.70 10.94
C ILE A 26 1.32 2.05 10.28
N LEU A 27 1.54 1.67 9.02
CA LEU A 27 2.78 1.99 8.30
C LEU A 27 3.00 3.50 8.18
N LEU A 28 1.96 4.25 7.79
CA LEU A 28 2.03 5.72 7.69
C LEU A 28 2.28 6.39 9.05
N SER A 29 1.54 5.97 10.09
CA SER A 29 1.71 6.51 11.44
C SER A 29 3.11 6.30 12.00
N ARG A 30 3.81 5.23 11.58
CA ARG A 30 5.18 4.95 12.04
C ARG A 30 6.24 5.84 11.40
N ILE A 31 5.95 6.41 10.24
CA ILE A 31 6.90 7.25 9.49
C ILE A 31 6.51 8.74 9.52
N GLN A 32 5.35 9.08 10.10
CA GLN A 32 4.78 10.43 10.03
C GLN A 32 5.70 11.54 10.59
N ASP A 33 6.58 11.21 11.54
CA ASP A 33 7.49 12.17 12.18
C ASP A 33 8.79 12.39 11.37
N LEU A 34 8.99 11.68 10.25
CA LEU A 34 10.14 11.85 9.36
C LEU A 34 9.96 13.04 8.41
N ASN A 35 11.04 13.48 7.78
CA ASN A 35 10.95 14.44 6.67
C ASN A 35 10.01 13.87 5.58
N PRO A 36 9.03 14.64 5.07
CA PRO A 36 8.06 14.17 4.08
C PRO A 36 8.69 13.51 2.84
N SER A 37 9.82 14.03 2.36
CA SER A 37 10.52 13.44 1.21
C SER A 37 11.12 12.07 1.52
N ASP A 38 11.57 11.85 2.76
CA ASP A 38 12.12 10.58 3.21
C ASP A 38 11.02 9.57 3.51
N GLN A 39 9.83 10.00 3.92
CA GLN A 39 8.65 9.12 4.06
C GLN A 39 8.33 8.44 2.72
N VAL A 40 8.26 9.22 1.64
CA VAL A 40 7.98 8.71 0.30
C VAL A 40 9.08 7.75 -0.16
N ARG A 41 10.36 8.14 -0.03
CA ARG A 41 11.50 7.31 -0.43
C ARG A 41 11.56 5.99 0.36
N ALA A 42 11.35 6.05 1.67
CA ALA A 42 11.39 4.89 2.55
C ALA A 42 10.27 3.89 2.23
N LEU A 43 9.05 4.37 1.93
CA LEU A 43 7.93 3.51 1.54
C LEU A 43 8.23 2.73 0.25
N PHE A 44 8.69 3.43 -0.80
CA PHE A 44 9.00 2.77 -2.07
C PHE A 44 10.20 1.83 -1.97
N LEU A 45 11.27 2.23 -1.25
CA LEU A 45 12.42 1.37 -1.01
C LEU A 45 12.01 0.07 -0.30
N THR A 46 11.22 0.20 0.77
CA THR A 46 10.74 -0.94 1.56
C THR A 46 9.85 -1.86 0.72
N ALA A 47 8.97 -1.29 -0.11
CA ALA A 47 8.11 -2.04 -1.01
C ALA A 47 8.92 -2.87 -2.02
N CYS A 48 9.96 -2.29 -2.64
CA CYS A 48 10.84 -3.02 -3.57
C CYS A 48 11.58 -4.16 -2.88
N VAL A 49 12.19 -3.91 -1.73
CA VAL A 49 12.94 -4.92 -0.97
C VAL A 49 12.05 -6.09 -0.56
N ILE A 50 10.83 -5.81 -0.06
CA ILE A 50 9.89 -6.86 0.33
C ILE A 50 9.43 -7.66 -0.88
N ALA A 51 9.09 -7.00 -1.99
CA ALA A 51 8.64 -7.66 -3.20
C ALA A 51 9.71 -8.62 -3.75
N GLU A 52 10.96 -8.16 -3.83
CA GLU A 52 12.09 -9.01 -4.23
C GLU A 52 12.28 -10.21 -3.30
N ALA A 53 12.21 -10.00 -1.98
CA ALA A 53 12.38 -11.05 -0.98
C ALA A 53 11.32 -12.17 -1.09
N VAL A 54 10.12 -11.87 -1.60
CA VAL A 54 9.06 -12.86 -1.84
C VAL A 54 8.89 -13.25 -3.31
N ALA A 55 9.88 -12.93 -4.15
CA ALA A 55 9.88 -13.22 -5.59
C ALA A 55 8.65 -12.66 -6.34
N LEU A 56 8.24 -11.44 -5.97
CA LEU A 56 7.31 -10.60 -6.71
C LEU A 56 8.07 -9.55 -7.51
N ASP A 57 7.52 -9.14 -8.66
CA ASP A 57 8.04 -8.00 -9.42
C ASP A 57 7.44 -6.70 -8.83
N PRO A 58 8.27 -5.78 -8.28
CA PRO A 58 7.79 -4.52 -7.74
C PRO A 58 6.97 -3.70 -8.74
N HIS A 59 7.34 -3.71 -10.02
CA HIS A 59 6.63 -2.96 -11.06
C HIS A 59 5.22 -3.52 -11.28
N GLU A 60 5.08 -4.84 -11.38
CA GLU A 60 3.78 -5.50 -11.51
C GLU A 60 2.88 -5.24 -10.29
N GLU A 61 3.46 -5.23 -9.10
CA GLU A 61 2.72 -5.01 -7.86
C GLU A 61 2.29 -3.55 -7.68
N ILE A 62 3.07 -2.57 -8.16
CA ILE A 62 2.60 -1.17 -8.27
C ILE A 62 1.41 -1.07 -9.23
N GLU A 63 1.46 -1.72 -10.39
CA GLU A 63 0.34 -1.75 -11.32
C GLU A 63 -0.89 -2.48 -10.72
N ARG A 64 -0.67 -3.51 -9.91
CA ARG A 64 -1.75 -4.17 -9.15
C ARG A 64 -2.35 -3.23 -8.12
N ALA A 65 -1.53 -2.54 -7.32
CA ALA A 65 -1.99 -1.57 -6.34
C ALA A 65 -2.85 -0.49 -7.01
N LYS A 66 -2.42 0.07 -8.16
CA LYS A 66 -3.22 1.01 -8.95
C LYS A 66 -4.57 0.42 -9.39
N ARG A 67 -4.61 -0.84 -9.84
CA ARG A 67 -5.87 -1.53 -10.20
C ARG A 67 -6.79 -1.73 -8.99
N ILE A 68 -6.24 -2.01 -7.82
CA ILE A 68 -6.98 -2.12 -6.56
C ILE A 68 -7.54 -0.75 -6.13
N MET A 69 -6.80 0.33 -6.40
CA MET A 69 -7.24 1.69 -6.09
C MET A 69 -8.38 2.17 -7.00
N ARG A 70 -8.42 1.78 -8.28
CA ARG A 70 -9.43 2.26 -9.26
C ARG A 70 -10.89 2.02 -8.83
N PRO A 71 -11.32 0.83 -8.38
CA PRO A 71 -12.68 0.63 -7.86
C PRO A 71 -12.95 1.43 -6.58
N ALA A 72 -11.90 1.80 -5.86
CA ALA A 72 -11.99 2.55 -4.64
C ALA A 72 -11.97 4.09 -4.84
N GLU A 73 -12.08 4.54 -6.09
CA GLU A 73 -12.44 5.92 -6.46
C GLU A 73 -13.95 6.09 -6.71
N ALA A 74 -14.75 5.02 -6.57
CA ALA A 74 -16.21 5.12 -6.59
C ALA A 74 -16.73 5.81 -5.31
N PRO A 75 -17.92 6.45 -5.32
CA PRO A 75 -18.43 7.30 -4.22
C PRO A 75 -18.59 6.63 -2.84
N TYR A 76 -18.29 5.34 -2.70
CA TYR A 76 -18.55 4.55 -1.50
C TYR A 76 -17.31 3.93 -0.83
N THR A 77 -16.11 4.28 -1.27
CA THR A 77 -14.86 3.73 -0.71
C THR A 77 -14.12 4.78 0.10
N ALA A 78 -14.73 5.16 1.23
CA ALA A 78 -14.20 6.09 2.24
C ALA A 78 -12.76 5.76 2.72
N HIS A 79 -12.26 4.55 2.45
CA HIS A 79 -10.99 4.05 2.96
C HIS A 79 -9.75 4.55 2.19
N ILE A 80 -9.83 4.69 0.86
CA ILE A 80 -8.75 5.32 0.11
C ILE A 80 -8.76 6.83 0.33
N GLN A 81 -9.93 7.40 0.54
CA GLN A 81 -10.07 8.83 0.79
C GLN A 81 -9.29 9.27 2.02
N ALA A 82 -9.32 8.52 3.14
CA ALA A 82 -8.55 8.88 4.33
C ALA A 82 -7.02 8.88 4.12
N ILE A 83 -6.48 7.92 3.35
CA ILE A 83 -5.05 7.89 3.01
C ILE A 83 -4.70 9.03 2.04
N ARG A 84 -5.61 9.37 1.13
CA ARG A 84 -5.47 10.54 0.24
C ARG A 84 -5.51 11.84 1.00
N ASP A 85 -6.46 12.01 1.91
CA ASP A 85 -6.61 13.22 2.72
C ASP A 85 -5.34 13.46 3.54
N TYR A 86 -4.72 12.41 4.10
CA TYR A 86 -3.39 12.51 4.69
C TYR A 86 -2.34 12.94 3.66
N ALA A 87 -2.22 12.25 2.53
CA ALA A 87 -1.20 12.57 1.52
C ALA A 87 -1.35 13.99 0.93
N GLU A 88 -2.58 14.46 0.73
CA GLU A 88 -2.90 15.78 0.18
C GLU A 88 -2.69 16.91 1.20
N ASN A 89 -2.94 16.67 2.48
CA ASN A 89 -2.79 17.69 3.51
C ASN A 89 -1.37 17.73 4.10
N GLU A 90 -0.73 16.58 4.29
CA GLU A 90 0.56 16.46 5.01
C GLU A 90 1.77 16.35 4.08
N LEU A 91 1.65 15.74 2.90
CA LEU A 91 2.79 15.52 2.00
C LEU A 91 2.86 16.51 0.82
N ARG A 92 1.70 16.87 0.25
CA ARG A 92 1.65 17.72 -0.97
C ARG A 92 1.86 19.21 -0.70
N ARG A 93 1.59 19.69 0.52
CA ARG A 93 1.61 21.11 0.88
C ARG A 93 2.95 21.62 1.42
N VAL A 94 3.94 20.74 1.55
CA VAL A 94 5.29 21.05 2.08
C VAL A 94 6.21 21.52 0.97
#